data_AF-A0A7R9UNM1-F1
#
_entry.id   AF-A0A7R9UNM1-F1
#
_cell.length_a   1.000
_cell.length_b   1.000
_cell.length_c   1.000
_cell.angle_alpha   90.00
_cell.angle_beta   90.00
_cell.angle_gamma   90.00
#
_symmetry.space_group_name_H-M   'P 1'
#
loop_
_entity.id
_entity.type
_entity.pdbx_description
1 polymer ?
#
loop_
_entity_poly.entity_id
_entity_poly.type
_entity_poly.pdbx_seq_one_letter_code
_entity_poly.pdbx_strand_id
1 'polypeptide(L)'
;PPSVGAAVSSLSSSFAPPLDPTDTGADWRGADARDGGAPTLVLLNSLSRGKEPFEPLSGGRAVSWYICGPTVYDSAHLGHLRNYVGFDIVRRVLEDYFGYDVCYVMNVTDIDDKLILRAH
;
A
#
# COMPACT_ATOMS: atom_id res chain seq x y z
N PRO A 1 37.50 -35.62 14.48
CA PRO A 1 37.48 -34.22 14.00
C PRO A 1 37.08 -34.14 12.51
N PRO A 2 35.83 -33.79 12.18
CA PRO A 2 35.46 -33.46 10.82
C PRO A 2 35.74 -31.99 10.52
N SER A 3 36.33 -31.77 9.36
CA SER A 3 36.67 -30.50 8.72
C SER A 3 35.43 -29.66 8.41
N VAL A 4 35.49 -28.38 8.75
CA VAL A 4 34.54 -27.33 8.39
C VAL A 4 34.59 -27.09 6.88
N GLY A 5 33.52 -27.43 6.17
CA GLY A 5 33.28 -27.03 4.78
C GLY A 5 32.18 -25.98 4.74
N ALA A 6 32.55 -24.73 4.44
CA ALA A 6 31.61 -23.63 4.25
C ALA A 6 30.79 -23.84 2.96
N ALA A 7 29.47 -23.94 3.07
CA ALA A 7 28.56 -23.86 1.94
C ALA A 7 28.12 -22.39 1.77
N VAL A 8 28.68 -21.73 0.76
CA VAL A 8 28.19 -20.44 0.26
C VAL A 8 26.94 -20.70 -0.56
N SER A 9 25.75 -20.41 -0.02
CA SER A 9 24.51 -20.43 -0.81
C SER A 9 24.37 -19.11 -1.57
N SER A 10 24.31 -19.24 -2.89
CA SER A 10 24.23 -18.16 -3.87
C SER A 10 22.96 -17.32 -3.68
N LEU A 11 23.12 -16.01 -3.48
CA LEU A 11 22.05 -15.05 -3.71
C LEU A 11 21.87 -14.92 -5.23
N SER A 12 20.88 -15.61 -5.79
CA SER A 12 20.47 -15.38 -7.17
C SER A 12 19.75 -14.03 -7.23
N SER A 13 20.43 -13.01 -7.75
CA SER A 13 19.82 -11.75 -8.14
C SER A 13 18.87 -12.00 -9.31
N SER A 14 17.58 -12.13 -9.02
CA SER A 14 16.56 -12.12 -10.07
C SER A 14 16.42 -10.69 -10.59
N PHE A 15 17.17 -10.37 -11.64
CA PHE A 15 16.82 -9.27 -12.53
C PHE A 15 15.46 -9.60 -13.15
N ALA A 16 14.49 -8.69 -13.01
CA ALA A 16 13.20 -8.84 -13.68
C ALA A 16 13.43 -8.91 -15.21
N PRO A 17 12.76 -9.83 -15.93
CA PRO A 17 12.87 -9.89 -17.38
C PRO A 17 12.30 -8.62 -18.04
N PRO A 18 12.70 -8.30 -19.29
CA PRO A 18 12.16 -7.16 -20.02
C PRO A 18 10.67 -7.35 -20.26
N LEU A 19 9.90 -6.26 -20.16
CA LEU A 19 8.45 -6.27 -20.41
C LEU A 19 8.19 -6.61 -21.89
N ASP A 20 7.33 -7.61 -22.13
CA ASP A 20 6.85 -7.99 -23.45
C ASP A 20 5.80 -6.97 -23.93
N PRO A 21 5.97 -6.33 -25.10
CA PRO A 21 5.02 -5.35 -25.63
C PRO A 21 3.66 -5.93 -26.05
N THR A 22 3.47 -7.25 -26.00
CA THR A 22 2.18 -7.91 -26.22
C THR A 22 1.42 -8.25 -24.92
N ASP A 23 2.00 -7.95 -23.76
CA ASP A 23 1.32 -8.12 -22.48
C ASP A 23 0.18 -7.10 -22.32
N THR A 24 -1.04 -7.55 -22.64
CA THR A 24 -2.29 -6.79 -22.45
C THR A 24 -2.63 -6.48 -20.98
N GLY A 25 -1.74 -6.77 -20.03
CA GLY A 25 -1.94 -6.50 -18.60
C GLY A 25 -3.02 -7.38 -17.96
N ALA A 26 -3.43 -8.45 -18.65
CA ALA A 26 -4.53 -9.32 -18.24
C ALA A 26 -4.10 -10.51 -17.36
N ASP A 27 -2.81 -10.84 -17.31
CA ASP A 27 -2.27 -11.97 -16.51
C ASP A 27 -1.36 -11.47 -15.37
N TRP A 28 -1.81 -10.46 -14.62
CA TRP A 28 -1.23 -10.16 -13.32
C TRP A 28 -1.59 -11.29 -12.34
N ARG A 29 -0.80 -12.36 -12.35
CA ARG A 29 -0.78 -13.33 -11.26
C ARG A 29 0.00 -12.70 -10.11
N GLY A 30 -0.74 -12.16 -9.14
CA GLY A 30 -0.17 -11.63 -7.90
C GLY A 30 0.86 -12.60 -7.31
N ALA A 31 1.88 -12.05 -6.63
CA ALA A 31 3.10 -12.75 -6.21
C ALA A 31 2.92 -13.99 -5.31
N ASP A 32 1.68 -14.40 -5.01
CA ASP A 32 1.34 -15.30 -3.90
C ASP A 32 0.61 -16.57 -4.33
N ALA A 33 0.44 -16.84 -5.64
CA ALA A 33 -0.15 -18.09 -6.11
C ALA A 33 0.83 -19.29 -6.14
N ARG A 34 1.93 -19.26 -5.37
CA ARG A 34 2.90 -20.38 -5.35
C ARG A 34 2.38 -21.62 -4.61
N ASP A 35 1.37 -21.48 -3.75
CA ASP A 35 0.86 -22.56 -2.88
C ASP A 35 -0.67 -22.82 -2.96
N GLY A 36 -1.38 -22.28 -3.97
CA GLY A 36 -2.81 -22.59 -4.19
C GLY A 36 -3.81 -22.09 -3.13
N GLY A 37 -3.35 -21.37 -2.11
CA GLY A 37 -4.18 -20.68 -1.13
C GLY A 37 -4.63 -19.29 -1.60
N ALA A 38 -5.77 -18.82 -1.10
CA ALA A 38 -6.20 -17.45 -1.32
C ALA A 38 -5.20 -16.46 -0.67
N PRO A 39 -4.86 -15.34 -1.33
CA PRO A 39 -3.92 -14.35 -0.79
C PRO A 39 -4.48 -13.74 0.50
N THR A 40 -3.64 -13.61 1.52
CA THR A 40 -4.01 -12.95 2.79
C THR A 40 -3.49 -11.52 2.77
N LEU A 41 -4.35 -10.56 3.11
CA LEU A 41 -3.96 -9.16 3.21
C LEU A 41 -3.12 -8.93 4.47
N VAL A 42 -1.92 -8.38 4.28
CA VAL A 42 -0.98 -8.05 5.36
C VAL A 42 -0.56 -6.60 5.22
N LEU A 43 -0.65 -5.83 6.31
CA LEU A 43 -0.30 -4.41 6.34
C LEU A 43 0.90 -4.16 7.25
N LEU A 44 1.70 -3.15 6.91
CA LEU A 44 2.74 -2.65 7.81
C LEU A 44 2.10 -1.72 8.85
N ASN A 45 2.04 -2.18 10.09
CA ASN A 45 1.54 -1.38 11.20
C ASN A 45 2.69 -0.55 11.79
N SER A 46 2.58 0.78 11.72
CA SER A 46 3.61 1.68 12.24
C SER A 46 3.68 1.69 13.78
N LEU A 47 2.59 1.31 14.48
CA LEU A 47 2.56 1.21 15.93
C LEU A 47 3.43 0.06 16.44
N SER A 48 3.29 -1.13 15.84
CA SER A 48 4.10 -2.30 16.18
C SER A 48 5.41 -2.40 15.38
N ARG A 49 5.53 -1.60 14.32
CA ARG A 49 6.63 -1.63 13.32
C ARG A 49 6.76 -3.00 12.63
N GLY A 50 5.65 -3.74 12.56
CA GLY A 50 5.59 -5.10 12.03
C GLY A 50 4.58 -5.24 10.89
N LYS A 51 4.74 -6.30 10.10
CA LYS A 51 3.73 -6.73 9.13
C LYS A 51 2.71 -7.61 9.84
N GLU A 52 1.45 -7.21 9.81
CA GLU A 52 0.36 -7.87 10.53
C GLU A 52 -0.78 -8.21 9.58
N PRO A 53 -1.47 -9.36 9.75
CA PRO A 53 -2.70 -9.65 9.02
C PRO A 53 -3.73 -8.56 9.25
N PHE A 54 -4.41 -8.14 8.19
CA PHE A 54 -5.47 -7.16 8.31
C PHE A 54 -6.79 -7.83 8.66
N GLU A 55 -7.33 -7.47 9.82
CA GLU A 55 -8.65 -7.91 10.28
C GLU A 55 -9.53 -6.67 10.57
N PRO A 56 -10.67 -6.50 9.86
CA PRO A 56 -11.57 -5.39 10.13
C PRO A 56 -12.16 -5.44 11.52
N LEU A 57 -12.28 -4.28 12.17
CA LEU A 57 -12.88 -4.16 13.50
C LEU A 57 -14.33 -4.70 13.54
N SER A 58 -15.06 -4.62 12.43
CA SER A 58 -16.44 -5.12 12.31
C SER A 58 -16.55 -6.65 12.33
N GLY A 59 -15.44 -7.38 12.18
CA GLY A 59 -15.43 -8.83 11.99
C GLY A 59 -16.00 -9.31 10.64
N GLY A 60 -16.42 -8.38 9.77
CA GLY A 60 -16.99 -8.65 8.46
C GLY A 60 -16.19 -8.02 7.33
N ARG A 61 -16.88 -7.60 6.25
CA ARG A 61 -16.24 -6.92 5.11
C ARG A 61 -16.17 -5.39 5.27
N ALA A 62 -16.90 -4.81 6.21
CA ALA A 62 -16.95 -3.37 6.40
C ALA A 62 -15.65 -2.85 7.04
N VAL A 63 -14.99 -1.91 6.37
CA VAL A 63 -13.75 -1.27 6.78
C VAL A 63 -13.96 0.23 6.88
N SER A 64 -13.59 0.83 8.01
CA SER A 64 -13.53 2.29 8.14
C SER A 64 -12.09 2.74 8.02
N TRP A 65 -11.81 3.65 7.09
CA TRP A 65 -10.47 4.11 6.80
C TRP A 65 -10.40 5.63 6.74
N TYR A 66 -9.59 6.21 7.63
CA TYR A 66 -9.29 7.63 7.65
C TYR A 66 -7.89 7.93 7.11
N ILE A 67 -7.77 8.99 6.31
CA ILE A 67 -6.47 9.57 5.97
C ILE A 67 -6.45 11.09 6.18
N CYS A 68 -5.27 11.63 6.54
CA CYS A 68 -5.07 13.07 6.60
C CYS A 68 -5.06 13.66 5.18
N GLY A 69 -5.93 14.62 4.92
CA GLY A 69 -5.96 15.35 3.66
C GLY A 69 -5.12 16.62 3.66
N PRO A 70 -5.27 17.46 2.61
CA PRO A 70 -4.38 18.59 2.37
C PRO A 70 -4.68 19.75 3.31
N THR A 71 -3.66 20.56 3.54
CA THR A 71 -3.85 21.92 4.06
C THR A 71 -3.80 22.91 2.91
N VAL A 72 -4.87 23.70 2.72
CA VAL A 72 -5.11 24.50 1.52
C VAL A 72 -4.31 25.82 1.46
N TYR A 73 -3.00 25.77 1.72
CA TYR A 73 -2.11 26.94 1.68
C TYR A 73 -1.68 27.38 0.28
N ASP A 74 -1.61 26.43 -0.65
CA ASP A 74 -1.06 26.64 -1.99
C ASP A 74 -1.63 25.62 -2.97
N SER A 75 -1.35 25.84 -4.25
CA SER A 75 -1.64 24.93 -5.34
C SER A 75 -1.13 23.51 -5.08
N ALA A 76 -1.94 22.52 -5.49
CA ALA A 76 -1.55 21.12 -5.39
C ALA A 76 -0.35 20.85 -6.30
N HIS A 77 0.73 20.35 -5.72
CA HIS A 77 1.94 19.94 -6.44
C HIS A 77 2.10 18.42 -6.39
N LEU A 78 3.03 17.87 -7.19
CA LEU A 78 3.24 16.42 -7.35
C LEU A 78 3.53 15.69 -6.02
N GLY A 79 4.10 16.39 -5.03
CA GLY A 79 4.33 15.86 -3.68
C GLY A 79 3.03 15.48 -2.98
N HIS A 80 2.00 16.33 -3.06
CA HIS A 80 0.66 16.02 -2.52
C HIS A 80 -0.02 14.91 -3.32
N LEU A 81 0.11 14.94 -4.65
CA LEU A 81 -0.52 13.94 -5.53
C LEU A 81 -0.04 12.52 -5.24
N ARG A 82 1.26 12.34 -4.98
CA ARG A 82 1.85 11.01 -4.72
C ARG A 82 1.12 10.27 -3.59
N ASN A 83 0.78 10.98 -2.53
CA ASN A 83 0.13 10.40 -1.36
C ASN A 83 -1.30 9.95 -1.70
N TYR A 84 -2.07 10.82 -2.36
CA TYR A 84 -3.47 10.52 -2.70
C TYR A 84 -3.62 9.42 -3.74
N VAL A 85 -2.76 9.41 -4.76
CA VAL A 85 -2.75 8.33 -5.76
C VAL A 85 -2.34 7.01 -5.10
N GLY A 86 -1.32 7.03 -4.23
CA GLY A 86 -0.92 5.84 -3.49
C GLY A 86 -2.06 5.24 -2.67
N PHE A 87 -2.81 6.08 -1.96
CA PHE A 87 -3.95 5.61 -1.17
C PHE A 87 -5.15 5.19 -2.03
N ASP A 88 -5.39 5.80 -3.19
CA ASP A 88 -6.44 5.34 -4.11
C ASP A 88 -6.13 3.95 -4.67
N ILE A 89 -4.86 3.67 -5.00
CA ILE A 89 -4.44 2.33 -5.44
C ILE A 89 -4.71 1.31 -4.33
N VAL A 90 -4.34 1.63 -3.09
CA VAL A 90 -4.59 0.73 -1.95
C VAL A 90 -6.10 0.52 -1.75
N ARG A 91 -6.92 1.57 -1.83
CA ARG A 91 -8.38 1.46 -1.72
C ARG A 91 -8.95 0.51 -2.77
N ARG A 92 -8.56 0.66 -4.04
CA ARG A 92 -8.98 -0.23 -5.12
C ARG A 92 -8.54 -1.67 -4.90
N VAL A 93 -7.32 -1.90 -4.41
CA VAL A 93 -6.87 -3.26 -4.05
C VAL A 93 -7.74 -3.85 -2.93
N LEU A 94 -8.10 -3.07 -1.91
CA LEU A 94 -8.98 -3.53 -0.83
C LEU A 94 -10.39 -3.87 -1.32
N GLU A 95 -10.97 -3.01 -2.15
CA GLU A 95 -12.33 -3.17 -2.68
C GLU A 95 -12.38 -4.23 -3.80
N ASP A 96 -11.60 -4.08 -4.86
CA ASP A 96 -11.72 -4.86 -6.09
C ASP A 96 -11.05 -6.24 -5.98
N TYR A 97 -9.91 -6.33 -5.29
CA TYR A 97 -9.16 -7.59 -5.19
C TYR A 97 -9.53 -8.39 -3.93
N PHE A 98 -9.68 -7.74 -2.78
CA PHE A 98 -10.01 -8.43 -1.52
C PHE A 98 -11.50 -8.41 -1.16
N GLY A 99 -12.33 -7.59 -1.82
CA GLY A 99 -13.78 -7.56 -1.63
C GLY A 99 -14.23 -6.91 -0.33
N TYR A 100 -13.48 -5.94 0.19
CA TYR A 100 -13.89 -5.16 1.37
C TYR A 100 -14.85 -4.02 0.98
N ASP A 101 -15.76 -3.68 1.89
CA ASP A 101 -16.63 -2.51 1.79
C ASP A 101 -15.97 -1.36 2.57
N VAL A 102 -15.28 -0.47 1.86
CA VAL A 102 -14.42 0.55 2.46
C VAL A 102 -15.17 1.88 2.57
N CYS A 103 -15.48 2.28 3.81
CA CYS A 103 -15.87 3.64 4.14
C CYS A 103 -14.61 4.49 4.29
N TYR A 104 -14.29 5.25 3.24
CA TYR A 104 -13.11 6.10 3.17
C TYR A 104 -13.43 7.56 3.51
N VAL A 105 -12.70 8.12 4.48
CA VAL A 105 -12.85 9.51 4.94
C VAL A 105 -11.52 10.24 4.88
N MET A 106 -11.54 11.44 4.31
CA MET A 106 -10.41 12.35 4.27
C MET A 106 -10.85 13.73 4.76
N ASN A 107 -10.09 14.33 5.68
CA ASN A 107 -10.33 15.71 6.11
C ASN A 107 -9.72 16.73 5.13
N VAL A 108 -10.16 17.97 5.20
CA VAL A 108 -9.47 19.11 4.58
C VAL A 108 -9.15 20.10 5.69
N THR A 109 -7.90 20.52 5.80
CA THR A 109 -7.49 21.50 6.79
C THR A 109 -7.56 22.89 6.15
N ASP A 110 -8.60 23.64 6.50
CA ASP A 110 -8.90 25.00 6.00
C ASP A 110 -8.55 26.11 7.01
N ILE A 111 -8.15 25.74 8.23
CA ILE A 111 -7.67 26.63 9.28
C ILE A 111 -6.41 26.02 9.90
N ASP A 112 -5.26 26.68 9.73
CA ASP A 112 -4.04 26.45 10.53
C ASP A 112 -3.14 27.69 10.43
N ASP A 113 -2.27 27.90 11.41
CA ASP A 113 -1.47 29.11 11.62
C ASP A 113 -0.76 29.61 10.36
N LYS A 114 -0.33 28.69 9.48
CA LYS A 114 0.33 29.05 8.20
C LYS A 114 -0.60 29.76 7.19
N LEU A 115 -1.93 29.71 7.36
CA LEU A 115 -2.96 30.29 6.46
C LEU A 115 -3.19 31.71 6.91
N ILE A 116 -3.31 31.87 8.22
CA ILE A 116 -3.47 33.17 8.88
C ILE A 116 -2.27 34.07 8.54
N LEU A 117 -1.04 33.52 8.56
CA LEU A 117 0.17 34.26 8.19
C LEU A 117 0.29 34.61 6.70
N ARG A 118 -0.39 33.89 5.79
CA ARG A 118 -0.38 34.17 4.34
C ARG A 118 -1.54 35.09 3.90
N ALA A 119 -2.61 35.15 4.68
CA ALA A 119 -3.79 35.96 4.41
C ALA A 119 -3.63 37.45 4.78
N HIS A 120 -2.65 37.76 5.64
CA HIS A 120 -2.25 39.11 6.03
C HIS A 120 -1.02 39.58 5.24
#